data_AF-A0A1C7LWB1-F1
#
_entry.id   AF-A0A1C7LWB1-F1
#
_cell.length_a   1.000
_cell.length_b   1.000
_cell.length_c   1.000
_cell.angle_alpha   90.00
_cell.angle_beta   90.00
_cell.angle_gamma   90.00
#
_symmetry.space_group_name_H-M   'P 1'
#
loop_
_entity.id
_entity.type
_entity.pdbx_description
1 polymer ?
#
loop_
_entity_poly.entity_id
_entity_poly.type
_entity_poly.pdbx_seq_one_letter_code
_entity_poly.pdbx_strand_id
1 'polypeptide(L)'
;MYQNVRRAHRNAVALLGFLAIPKTDRKYADDVKFRKFRRQLFHSSLSRILQSLKAGMTTRKLFVLMDISDELYRVYPDSTDLDGGGGRRTRDHTEELVAAFELGALWDEYGLVGDIVPFTNDFPRADIHELIAPDILHQLIKGTFKDHLVDWVEQYIVQTHPNAHAQAILADIDRRIAVVPPFTGLRRFHEGRGFKQWTGDDSKALMKVYLAAIVGYVPREMVRAIRAFLEFCYLVRRNVHTLSTMDAVEDALDRFYKNRTIFQTTGVRDGFSLPRQHSLRHYLDMIWSFAAPNGLCTSITESKHIDAVKDPWRRSNQFEEVGQMLLTNQRLDKLAASRTDFADRGMLNGTCLFATYLALHPDEDLDPELDHIRVLDSGAVVTKRKSRRHDDGAVPGPTVLSYVVMAATAQTQHCRTADTLGDEIHQPRLLELIRRFLYDQLNPDSALPGLDVPIHECPLFQEQISVFYSAAATYYAPSDPSGIGGMHREHLRATPWWWRTAPRFDCAFINHDSSRAGIFGLDVVRIHLFFSFKFRGIKYPCALVRWYERMSDEPDEDTGMYIVQPESKHGAPVLSVVHLDSIVRAAHLIGVYGNEPVPDNITEHNALDAFRSFYVNRFADHHAFETIF
;
A
#
# COMPACT_ATOMS: atom_id res chain seq x y z
N MET A 1 18.24 8.38 27.56
CA MET A 1 17.03 7.61 27.21
C MET A 1 17.24 7.04 25.83
N TYR A 2 17.49 5.73 25.72
CA TYR A 2 17.52 5.07 24.42
C TYR A 2 16.09 5.07 23.85
N GLN A 3 15.88 5.78 22.75
CA GLN A 3 14.57 5.80 22.10
C GLN A 3 14.45 4.52 21.29
N ASN A 4 13.88 3.47 21.90
CA ASN A 4 13.72 2.13 21.32
C ASN A 4 12.64 2.07 20.21
N VAL A 5 12.26 3.22 19.66
CA VAL A 5 11.19 3.37 18.68
C VAL A 5 11.63 4.35 17.60
N ARG A 6 11.62 3.92 16.34
CA ARG A 6 11.83 4.79 15.16
C ARG A 6 10.49 5.05 14.47
N ARG A 7 10.23 6.29 14.07
CA ARG A 7 8.97 6.69 13.42
C ARG A 7 9.20 7.38 12.09
N ALA A 8 8.33 7.17 11.11
CA ALA A 8 8.30 7.95 9.89
C ALA A 8 7.78 9.36 10.18
N HIS A 9 8.49 10.38 9.72
CA HIS A 9 8.00 11.76 9.78
C HIS A 9 7.07 12.04 8.59
N ARG A 10 5.78 12.22 8.86
CA ARG A 10 4.79 12.66 7.86
C ARG A 10 5.10 14.11 7.46
N ASN A 11 5.09 14.42 6.16
CA ASN A 11 5.38 15.76 5.60
C ASN A 11 6.81 16.32 5.79
N ALA A 12 7.83 15.47 5.96
CA ALA A 12 9.21 15.92 6.18
C ALA A 12 9.96 16.46 4.94
N VAL A 13 9.33 16.47 3.75
CA VAL A 13 10.00 16.89 2.51
C VAL A 13 9.56 18.30 2.12
N ALA A 14 10.52 19.22 2.11
CA ALA A 14 10.37 20.60 1.65
C ALA A 14 11.17 20.83 0.36
N LEU A 15 10.61 21.61 -0.56
CA LEU A 15 11.33 22.06 -1.75
C LEU A 15 12.32 23.16 -1.35
N LEU A 16 13.62 22.87 -1.45
CA LEU A 16 14.68 23.84 -1.12
C LEU A 16 15.15 24.66 -2.33
N GLY A 17 14.96 24.16 -3.54
CA GLY A 17 15.33 24.86 -4.77
C GLY A 17 15.26 24.00 -6.02
N PHE A 18 15.37 24.65 -7.18
CA PHE A 18 15.51 23.98 -8.48
C PHE A 18 16.98 24.02 -8.91
N LEU A 19 17.51 22.87 -9.32
CA LEU A 19 18.89 22.78 -9.80
C LEU A 19 19.01 23.30 -11.24
N ALA A 20 20.11 23.99 -11.53
CA ALA A 20 20.42 24.42 -12.88
C ALA A 20 20.76 23.21 -13.75
N ILE A 21 19.98 22.98 -14.81
CA ILE A 21 20.25 21.94 -15.81
C ILE A 21 20.77 22.64 -17.07
N PRO A 22 22.09 22.61 -17.32
CA PRO A 22 22.65 23.29 -18.49
C PRO A 22 22.22 22.55 -19.76
N LYS A 23 21.72 23.32 -20.74
CA LYS A 23 21.39 22.81 -22.07
C LYS A 23 22.54 23.09 -23.03
N THR A 24 22.81 22.15 -23.92
CA THR A 24 23.79 22.30 -25.00
C THR A 24 23.28 21.61 -26.26
N ASP A 25 23.85 21.94 -27.41
CA ASP A 25 23.57 21.23 -28.66
C ASP A 25 23.99 19.75 -28.55
N ARG A 26 23.25 18.84 -29.19
CA ARG A 26 23.54 17.39 -29.17
C ARG A 26 25.01 17.05 -29.44
N LYS A 27 25.67 17.77 -30.35
CA LYS A 27 27.08 17.57 -30.71
C LYS A 27 28.07 17.76 -29.56
N TYR A 28 27.69 18.49 -28.51
CA TYR A 28 28.53 18.77 -27.34
C TYR A 28 28.03 18.05 -26.08
N ALA A 29 26.95 17.26 -26.15
CA ALA A 29 26.38 16.60 -24.98
C ALA A 29 27.35 15.61 -24.32
N ASP A 30 28.18 14.95 -25.15
CA ASP A 30 29.19 13.98 -24.72
C ASP A 30 30.61 14.56 -24.64
N ASP A 31 30.77 15.87 -24.88
CA ASP A 31 32.07 16.54 -24.73
C ASP A 31 32.55 16.46 -23.26
N VAL A 32 33.83 16.13 -23.06
CA VAL A 32 34.42 15.96 -21.72
C VAL A 32 34.36 17.25 -20.90
N LYS A 33 34.61 18.41 -21.52
CA LYS A 33 34.52 19.72 -20.85
C LYS A 33 33.09 20.03 -20.47
N PHE A 34 32.12 19.73 -21.33
CA PHE A 34 30.71 19.93 -21.01
C PHE A 34 30.22 18.98 -19.90
N ARG A 35 30.62 17.70 -19.92
CA ARG A 35 30.33 16.75 -18.83
C ARG A 35 30.90 17.22 -17.51
N LYS A 36 32.15 17.71 -17.49
CA LYS A 36 32.79 18.30 -16.31
C LYS A 36 32.04 19.53 -15.81
N PHE A 37 31.74 20.48 -16.70
CA PHE A 37 30.95 21.68 -16.37
C PHE A 37 29.60 21.32 -15.76
N ARG A 38 28.86 20.36 -16.36
CA ARG A 38 27.55 19.91 -15.84
C ARG A 38 27.65 19.34 -14.44
N ARG A 39 28.65 18.50 -14.16
CA ARG A 39 28.85 17.91 -12.83
C ARG A 39 29.29 18.98 -11.80
N GLN A 40 30.18 19.89 -12.17
CA GLN A 40 30.58 21.01 -11.30
C GLN A 40 29.40 21.95 -10.98
N LEU A 41 28.60 22.30 -11.99
CA LEU A 41 27.42 23.14 -11.81
C LEU A 41 26.41 22.49 -10.84
N PHE A 42 26.24 21.16 -10.91
CA PHE A 42 25.38 20.42 -9.98
C PHE A 42 25.87 20.57 -8.53
N HIS A 43 27.16 20.30 -8.25
CA HIS A 43 27.70 20.43 -6.90
C HIS A 43 27.71 21.87 -6.39
N SER A 44 28.11 22.83 -7.21
CA SER A 44 28.09 24.26 -6.84
C SER A 44 26.67 24.76 -6.57
N SER A 45 25.67 24.28 -7.32
CA SER A 45 24.26 24.63 -7.08
C SER A 45 23.78 24.10 -5.72
N LEU A 46 24.09 22.84 -5.39
CA LEU A 46 23.75 22.26 -4.09
C LEU A 46 24.44 22.99 -2.93
N SER A 47 25.74 23.26 -3.06
CA SER A 47 26.48 24.03 -2.06
C SER A 47 25.84 25.40 -1.83
N ARG A 48 25.44 26.10 -2.90
CA ARG A 48 24.78 27.39 -2.81
C ARG A 48 23.41 27.32 -2.13
N ILE A 49 22.58 26.33 -2.47
CA ILE A 49 21.24 26.14 -1.89
C ILE A 49 21.35 25.83 -0.39
N LEU A 50 22.30 24.99 0.00
CA LEU A 50 22.47 24.54 1.39
C LEU A 50 23.30 25.49 2.24
N GLN A 51 23.89 26.55 1.66
CA GLN A 51 24.79 27.48 2.35
C GLN A 51 24.19 28.07 3.64
N SER A 52 22.89 28.34 3.67
CA SER A 52 22.19 28.87 4.85
C SER A 52 22.16 27.88 6.02
N LEU A 53 22.25 26.57 5.75
CA LEU A 53 22.28 25.51 6.76
C LEU A 53 23.67 25.31 7.35
N LYS A 54 24.73 25.72 6.63
CA LYS A 54 26.13 25.45 7.01
C LYS A 54 26.46 25.91 8.43
N ALA A 55 26.07 27.12 8.82
CA ALA A 55 26.31 27.63 10.18
C ALA A 55 25.64 26.79 11.29
N GLY A 56 24.45 26.23 11.00
CA GLY A 56 23.74 25.34 11.90
C GLY A 56 24.37 23.95 11.99
N MET A 57 25.05 23.48 10.95
CA MET A 57 25.75 22.19 10.93
C MET A 57 27.08 22.23 11.70
N THR A 58 27.73 23.39 11.77
CA THR A 58 28.98 23.58 12.51
C THR A 58 28.77 23.72 14.02
N THR A 59 27.61 24.26 14.45
CA THR A 59 27.36 24.62 15.85
C THR A 59 26.31 23.68 16.47
N ARG A 60 26.70 22.81 17.41
CA ARG A 60 25.75 21.95 18.14
C ARG A 60 24.76 22.82 18.94
N LYS A 61 23.53 22.99 18.45
CA LYS A 61 22.37 23.26 19.32
C LYS A 61 21.73 21.91 19.64
N LEU A 62 22.21 21.27 20.71
CA LEU A 62 21.63 20.05 21.26
C LEU A 62 20.17 20.31 21.68
N PHE A 63 19.23 20.07 20.78
CA PHE A 63 18.01 19.37 21.18
C PHE A 63 18.32 17.90 20.90
N VAL A 64 18.36 17.09 21.95
CA VAL A 64 18.80 15.69 21.97
C VAL A 64 18.30 14.92 20.74
N LEU A 65 19.19 14.73 19.78
CA LEU A 65 19.12 13.69 18.76
C LEU A 65 20.46 12.99 18.84
N MET A 66 20.39 11.72 19.24
CA MET A 66 21.47 10.85 19.70
C MET A 66 22.77 10.96 18.90
N ASP A 67 23.90 10.95 19.62
CA ASP A 67 25.17 10.46 19.07
C ASP A 67 24.92 9.01 18.62
N ILE A 68 25.02 8.77 17.32
CA ILE A 68 25.09 7.44 16.73
C ILE A 68 26.55 7.02 16.86
N SER A 69 26.80 5.87 17.50
CA SER A 69 28.13 5.28 17.69
C SER A 69 28.85 5.05 16.35
N ASP A 70 30.17 5.27 16.33
CA ASP A 70 31.12 5.19 15.20
C ASP A 70 31.27 3.81 14.52
N GLU A 71 30.27 2.93 14.60
CA GLU A 71 30.37 1.53 14.15
C GLU A 71 29.78 1.25 12.75
N LEU A 72 29.43 2.28 11.97
CA LEU A 72 28.54 2.12 10.82
C LEU A 72 29.20 2.14 9.42
N TYR A 73 29.21 0.95 8.79
CA TYR A 73 29.02 0.64 7.35
C TYR A 73 30.01 1.00 6.23
N ARG A 74 29.79 0.20 5.17
CA ARG A 74 30.37 0.08 3.85
C ARG A 74 31.68 -0.68 3.82
N VAL A 75 31.77 -1.54 2.83
CA VAL A 75 32.75 -2.63 2.71
C VAL A 75 33.33 -2.52 1.31
N TYR A 76 34.65 -2.62 1.17
CA TYR A 76 35.36 -2.88 -0.06
C TYR A 76 34.79 -4.19 -0.61
N PRO A 77 34.03 -4.16 -1.69
CA PRO A 77 33.75 -5.41 -2.33
C PRO A 77 34.93 -5.76 -3.22
N ASP A 78 35.47 -6.96 -3.04
CA ASP A 78 35.86 -7.70 -4.23
C ASP A 78 34.62 -7.72 -5.13
N SER A 79 34.73 -7.34 -6.41
CA SER A 79 33.59 -7.34 -7.33
C SER A 79 32.88 -8.70 -7.40
N THR A 80 33.56 -9.76 -6.98
CA THR A 80 33.07 -11.13 -6.93
C THR A 80 32.36 -11.49 -5.61
N ASP A 81 32.62 -10.77 -4.52
CA ASP A 81 32.01 -11.00 -3.19
C ASP A 81 31.67 -9.67 -2.49
N LEU A 82 30.45 -9.18 -2.72
CA LEU A 82 29.96 -8.00 -2.02
C LEU A 82 29.75 -8.25 -0.52
N ASP A 83 29.55 -9.50 -0.11
CA ASP A 83 29.21 -9.84 1.26
C ASP A 83 30.44 -10.08 2.14
N GLY A 84 31.59 -10.39 1.53
CA GLY A 84 32.87 -10.64 2.18
C GLY A 84 33.56 -9.38 2.71
N GLY A 85 33.29 -9.03 3.97
CA GLY A 85 34.21 -8.44 4.96
C GLY A 85 35.19 -7.29 4.65
N GLY A 86 35.29 -6.73 3.44
CA GLY A 86 36.20 -5.64 3.10
C GLY A 86 35.96 -4.32 3.86
N GLY A 87 36.96 -3.42 3.80
CA GLY A 87 37.04 -2.19 4.61
C GLY A 87 36.12 -1.02 4.20
N ARG A 88 36.08 0.05 4.99
CA ARG A 88 35.15 1.18 4.81
C ARG A 88 35.54 2.14 3.68
N ARG A 89 34.59 2.57 2.84
CA ARG A 89 34.79 3.76 1.98
C ARG A 89 34.55 5.01 2.83
N THR A 90 35.65 5.68 3.18
CA THR A 90 35.63 6.95 3.90
C THR A 90 36.08 8.08 2.99
N ARG A 91 35.91 9.32 3.46
CA ARG A 91 36.53 10.48 2.83
C ARG A 91 38.06 10.31 2.72
N ASP A 92 38.71 9.91 3.81
CA ASP A 92 40.17 9.70 3.85
C ASP A 92 40.60 8.66 2.81
N HIS A 93 39.88 7.55 2.72
CA HIS A 93 40.12 6.53 1.71
C HIS A 93 39.95 7.06 0.28
N THR A 94 38.92 7.87 0.04
CA THR A 94 38.69 8.51 -1.27
C THR A 94 39.82 9.48 -1.61
N GLU A 95 40.29 10.27 -0.65
CA GLU A 95 41.41 11.20 -0.82
C GLU A 95 42.73 10.44 -1.10
N GLU A 96 42.98 9.32 -0.42
CA GLU A 96 44.11 8.43 -0.69
C GLU A 96 44.06 7.84 -2.10
N LEU A 97 42.90 7.35 -2.54
CA LEU A 97 42.73 6.83 -3.91
C LEU A 97 42.98 7.92 -4.95
N VAL A 98 42.40 9.11 -4.75
CA VAL A 98 42.57 10.25 -5.67
C VAL A 98 44.04 10.69 -5.74
N ALA A 99 44.79 10.59 -4.64
CA ALA A 99 46.23 10.85 -4.62
C ALA A 99 47.06 9.74 -5.30
N ALA A 100 46.60 8.49 -5.24
CA ALA A 100 47.36 7.32 -5.67
C ALA A 100 47.13 6.90 -7.14
N PHE A 101 45.96 7.17 -7.72
CA PHE A 101 45.55 6.64 -9.02
C PHE A 101 45.25 7.72 -10.05
N GLU A 102 45.49 7.41 -11.33
CA GLU A 102 45.04 8.26 -12.45
C GLU A 102 43.51 8.24 -12.61
N LEU A 103 42.95 9.30 -13.21
CA LEU A 103 41.50 9.48 -13.36
C LEU A 103 40.78 8.31 -14.04
N GLY A 104 41.44 7.63 -14.99
CA GLY A 104 40.88 6.45 -15.66
C GLY A 104 40.71 5.27 -14.71
N ALA A 105 41.79 4.91 -14.00
CA ALA A 105 41.79 3.83 -13.01
C ALA A 105 40.80 4.11 -11.86
N LEU A 106 40.71 5.37 -11.39
CA LEU A 106 39.72 5.77 -10.40
C LEU A 106 38.28 5.49 -10.84
N TRP A 107 37.96 5.75 -12.10
CA TRP A 107 36.63 5.49 -12.64
C TRP A 107 36.38 4.00 -12.85
N ASP A 108 37.32 3.31 -13.52
CA ASP A 108 37.13 1.93 -13.96
C ASP A 108 37.18 0.92 -12.81
N GLU A 109 38.07 1.13 -11.83
CA GLU A 109 38.27 0.20 -10.71
C GLU A 109 37.44 0.59 -9.47
N TYR A 110 37.26 1.89 -9.22
CA TYR A 110 36.66 2.39 -7.97
C TYR A 110 35.32 3.11 -8.17
N GLY A 111 34.94 3.44 -9.41
CA GLY A 111 33.74 4.22 -9.72
C GLY A 111 33.82 5.68 -9.24
N LEU A 112 35.03 6.22 -9.03
CA LEU A 112 35.28 7.55 -8.52
C LEU A 112 35.57 8.54 -9.66
N VAL A 113 35.04 9.75 -9.52
CA VAL A 113 35.33 10.86 -10.43
C VAL A 113 36.36 11.78 -9.75
N GLY A 114 37.64 11.51 -9.97
CA GLY A 114 38.74 12.18 -9.25
C GLY A 114 38.94 13.66 -9.57
N ASP A 115 38.27 14.23 -10.58
CA ASP A 115 38.41 15.63 -10.97
C ASP A 115 37.27 16.53 -10.46
N ILE A 116 36.51 16.04 -9.48
CA ILE A 116 35.37 16.72 -8.86
C ILE A 116 35.49 16.66 -7.36
N VAL A 117 35.30 17.82 -6.73
CA VAL A 117 35.12 17.91 -5.28
C VAL A 117 33.61 17.86 -4.99
N PRO A 118 33.10 16.84 -4.29
CA PRO A 118 31.70 16.76 -3.91
C PRO A 118 31.30 17.94 -3.01
N PHE A 119 30.08 18.46 -3.19
CA PHE A 119 29.55 19.56 -2.35
C PHE A 119 29.60 19.23 -0.85
N THR A 120 29.48 17.96 -0.50
CA THR A 120 29.53 17.42 0.86
C THR A 120 30.84 17.72 1.59
N ASN A 121 31.95 17.89 0.86
CA ASN A 121 33.25 18.21 1.47
C ASN A 121 33.24 19.56 2.21
N ASP A 122 32.35 20.47 1.81
CA ASP A 122 32.21 21.81 2.38
C ASP A 122 31.23 21.88 3.57
N PHE A 123 30.54 20.79 3.88
CA PHE A 123 29.52 20.73 4.94
C PHE A 123 29.95 19.78 6.06
N PRO A 124 30.19 20.30 7.28
CA PRO A 124 30.48 19.44 8.42
C PRO A 124 29.34 18.44 8.64
N ARG A 125 29.66 17.16 8.87
CA ARG A 125 28.68 16.06 9.13
C ARG A 125 27.82 15.68 7.92
N ALA A 126 28.28 15.94 6.71
CA ALA A 126 27.59 15.56 5.48
C ALA A 126 28.42 14.54 4.67
N ASP A 127 28.93 13.47 5.28
CA ASP A 127 29.70 12.48 4.52
C ASP A 127 28.80 11.73 3.52
N ILE A 128 29.11 11.83 2.23
CA ILE A 128 28.33 11.17 1.17
C ILE A 128 28.29 9.64 1.31
N HIS A 129 29.33 9.05 1.92
CA HIS A 129 29.40 7.61 2.16
C HIS A 129 28.44 7.19 3.28
N GLU A 130 28.10 8.11 4.20
CA GLU A 130 27.19 7.90 5.31
C GLU A 130 25.76 8.37 5.04
N LEU A 131 25.54 9.22 4.02
CA LEU A 131 24.25 9.90 3.78
C LEU A 131 23.24 9.13 2.91
N ILE A 132 23.59 7.97 2.37
CA ILE A 132 22.68 7.24 1.47
C ILE A 132 21.62 6.51 2.28
N ALA A 133 20.41 7.05 2.26
CA ALA A 133 19.22 6.49 2.87
C ALA A 133 18.65 5.27 2.09
N PRO A 134 17.86 4.40 2.75
CA PRO A 134 17.21 3.26 2.11
C PRO A 134 16.14 3.73 1.11
N ASP A 135 16.11 3.11 -0.06
CA ASP A 135 15.13 3.41 -1.12
C ASP A 135 14.30 2.17 -1.47
N ILE A 136 13.11 2.09 -0.87
CA ILE A 136 12.18 0.98 -1.08
C ILE A 136 11.80 0.82 -2.56
N LEU A 137 11.62 1.92 -3.29
CA LEU A 137 11.14 1.84 -4.67
C LEU A 137 12.22 1.31 -5.61
N HIS A 138 13.42 1.88 -5.57
CA HIS A 138 14.47 1.50 -6.52
C HIS A 138 15.29 0.29 -6.08
N GLN A 139 15.54 0.11 -4.79
CA GLN A 139 16.32 -1.03 -4.29
C GLN A 139 15.44 -2.27 -4.16
N LEU A 140 14.26 -2.16 -3.52
CA LEU A 140 13.43 -3.33 -3.21
C LEU A 140 12.45 -3.67 -4.33
N ILE A 141 11.55 -2.74 -4.68
CA ILE A 141 10.44 -3.02 -5.61
C ILE A 141 10.94 -3.20 -7.05
N LYS A 142 11.58 -2.17 -7.61
CA LYS A 142 12.08 -2.24 -8.99
C LYS A 142 13.31 -3.13 -9.06
N GLY A 143 14.18 -3.02 -8.06
CA GLY A 143 15.44 -3.75 -8.00
C GLY A 143 15.29 -5.22 -7.70
N THR A 144 15.25 -5.55 -6.42
CA THR A 144 15.30 -6.94 -5.99
C THR A 144 14.07 -7.73 -6.43
N PHE A 145 12.85 -7.17 -6.36
CA PHE A 145 11.68 -7.91 -6.81
C PHE A 145 11.60 -8.00 -8.33
N LYS A 146 11.43 -6.87 -9.02
CA LYS A 146 11.14 -6.88 -10.47
C LYS A 146 12.38 -7.24 -11.29
N ASP A 147 13.50 -6.54 -11.12
CA ASP A 147 14.68 -6.72 -11.99
C ASP A 147 15.47 -7.99 -11.65
N HIS A 148 15.30 -8.58 -10.45
CA HIS A 148 15.97 -9.82 -10.07
C HIS A 148 14.97 -10.98 -9.92
N LEU A 149 14.13 -11.02 -8.88
CA LEU A 149 13.36 -12.23 -8.56
C LEU A 149 12.37 -12.64 -9.66
N VAL A 150 11.65 -11.70 -10.27
CA VAL A 150 10.72 -12.01 -11.38
C VAL A 150 11.49 -12.50 -12.61
N ASP A 151 12.62 -11.85 -12.94
CA ASP A 151 13.50 -12.23 -14.05
C ASP A 151 14.12 -13.63 -13.84
N TRP A 152 14.55 -13.94 -12.61
CA TRP A 152 15.14 -15.24 -12.27
C TRP A 152 14.13 -16.38 -12.31
N VAL A 153 12.88 -16.13 -11.92
CA VAL A 153 11.80 -17.12 -12.08
C VAL A 153 11.53 -17.38 -13.57
N GLU A 154 11.53 -16.35 -14.40
CA GLU A 154 11.36 -16.51 -15.84
C GLU A 154 12.51 -17.30 -16.47
N GLN A 155 13.76 -16.97 -16.11
CA GLN A 155 14.94 -17.73 -16.53
C GLN A 155 14.88 -19.19 -16.09
N TYR A 156 14.47 -19.47 -14.85
CA TYR A 156 14.27 -20.83 -14.35
C TYR A 156 13.29 -21.64 -15.21
N ILE A 157 12.16 -21.05 -15.57
CA ILE A 157 11.14 -21.71 -16.39
C ILE A 157 11.68 -21.99 -17.79
N VAL A 158 12.35 -21.01 -18.41
CA VAL A 158 12.91 -21.14 -19.76
C VAL A 158 14.05 -22.16 -19.83
N GLN A 159 14.89 -22.26 -18.81
CA GLN A 159 16.01 -23.21 -18.81
C GLN A 159 15.59 -24.64 -18.47
N THR A 160 14.53 -24.80 -17.68
CA THR A 160 14.10 -26.11 -17.14
C THR A 160 13.14 -26.84 -18.08
N HIS A 161 12.47 -26.11 -18.96
CA HIS A 161 11.46 -26.65 -19.87
C HIS A 161 11.81 -26.40 -21.34
N PRO A 162 11.40 -27.29 -22.27
CA PRO A 162 11.47 -26.99 -23.70
C PRO A 162 10.75 -25.68 -24.02
N ASN A 163 11.27 -24.89 -24.96
CA ASN A 163 10.80 -23.52 -25.24
C ASN A 163 9.26 -23.42 -25.38
N ALA A 164 8.62 -24.33 -26.12
CA ALA A 164 7.16 -24.32 -26.28
C ALA A 164 6.40 -24.50 -24.95
N HIS A 165 6.89 -25.37 -24.06
CA HIS A 165 6.28 -25.59 -22.75
C HIS A 165 6.58 -24.44 -21.78
N ALA A 166 7.80 -23.89 -21.81
CA ALA A 166 8.14 -22.69 -21.05
C ALA A 166 7.22 -21.51 -21.39
N GLN A 167 6.97 -21.26 -22.68
CA GLN A 167 6.04 -20.22 -23.13
C GLN A 167 4.60 -20.48 -22.66
N ALA A 168 4.15 -21.74 -22.66
CA ALA A 168 2.83 -22.11 -22.15
C ALA A 168 2.71 -21.85 -20.62
N ILE A 169 3.74 -22.16 -19.85
CA ILE A 169 3.80 -21.86 -18.41
C ILE A 169 3.75 -20.36 -18.17
N LEU A 170 4.57 -19.58 -18.88
CA LEU A 170 4.61 -18.12 -18.73
C LEU A 170 3.27 -17.47 -19.11
N ALA A 171 2.62 -17.97 -20.16
CA ALA A 171 1.28 -17.55 -20.56
C ALA A 171 0.23 -17.88 -19.49
N ASP A 172 0.32 -19.06 -18.85
CA ASP A 172 -0.59 -19.40 -17.76
C ASP A 172 -0.34 -18.55 -16.50
N ILE A 173 0.92 -18.25 -16.15
CA ILE A 173 1.23 -17.31 -15.06
C ILE A 173 0.59 -15.95 -15.34
N ASP A 174 0.69 -15.46 -16.58
CA ASP A 174 0.06 -14.21 -17.00
C ASP A 174 -1.47 -14.30 -16.93
N ARG A 175 -2.04 -15.45 -17.27
CA ARG A 175 -3.47 -15.73 -17.14
C ARG A 175 -3.94 -15.73 -15.68
N ARG A 176 -3.19 -16.40 -14.79
CA ARG A 176 -3.42 -16.43 -13.34
C ARG A 176 -3.46 -15.01 -12.77
N ILE A 177 -2.51 -14.17 -13.17
CA ILE A 177 -2.47 -12.75 -12.78
C ILE A 177 -3.69 -11.99 -13.34
N ALA A 178 -4.11 -12.26 -14.57
CA ALA A 178 -5.23 -11.57 -15.20
C ALA A 178 -6.60 -11.91 -14.60
N VAL A 179 -6.79 -13.14 -14.08
CA VAL A 179 -8.05 -13.57 -13.46
C VAL A 179 -8.19 -13.16 -11.99
N VAL A 180 -7.20 -12.48 -11.41
CA VAL A 180 -7.28 -12.05 -10.00
C VAL A 180 -8.50 -11.15 -9.79
N PRO A 181 -9.37 -11.45 -8.80
CA PRO A 181 -10.56 -10.64 -8.52
C PRO A 181 -10.24 -9.15 -8.31
N PRO A 182 -11.12 -8.23 -8.74
CA PRO A 182 -10.90 -6.80 -8.53
C PRO A 182 -10.83 -6.43 -7.04
N PHE A 183 -9.83 -5.63 -6.67
CA PHE A 183 -9.69 -5.08 -5.33
C PHE A 183 -9.46 -3.57 -5.38
N THR A 184 -10.04 -2.83 -4.43
CA THR A 184 -9.89 -1.36 -4.37
C THR A 184 -8.42 -1.00 -4.15
N GLY A 185 -7.87 -0.08 -4.96
CA GLY A 185 -6.46 0.31 -4.89
C GLY A 185 -5.46 -0.68 -5.50
N LEU A 186 -5.90 -1.83 -6.02
CA LEU A 186 -5.05 -2.77 -6.77
C LEU A 186 -5.16 -2.51 -8.29
N ARG A 187 -4.01 -2.28 -8.93
CA ARG A 187 -3.95 -2.12 -10.39
C ARG A 187 -4.18 -3.47 -11.08
N ARG A 188 -4.91 -3.45 -12.19
CA ARG A 188 -5.27 -4.65 -12.97
C ARG A 188 -4.27 -4.91 -14.10
N PHE A 189 -4.10 -6.19 -14.42
CA PHE A 189 -3.21 -6.71 -15.46
C PHE A 189 -4.03 -7.53 -16.47
N HIS A 190 -4.72 -6.85 -17.41
CA HIS A 190 -5.62 -7.52 -18.36
C HIS A 190 -4.90 -8.57 -19.24
N GLU A 191 -3.62 -8.37 -19.52
CA GLU A 191 -2.77 -9.27 -20.33
C GLU A 191 -1.59 -9.84 -19.50
N GLY A 192 -1.71 -9.89 -18.17
CA GLY A 192 -0.63 -10.36 -17.30
C GLY A 192 0.61 -9.46 -17.33
N ARG A 193 1.82 -10.02 -17.51
CA ARG A 193 3.09 -9.27 -17.43
C ARG A 193 3.55 -8.63 -18.76
N GLY A 194 2.80 -8.77 -19.86
CA GLY A 194 3.18 -8.37 -21.23
C GLY A 194 3.38 -6.88 -21.54
N PHE A 195 3.84 -6.05 -20.59
CA PHE A 195 4.01 -4.60 -20.78
C PHE A 195 5.40 -4.23 -21.33
N LYS A 196 5.43 -3.41 -22.39
CA LYS A 196 6.69 -2.86 -22.96
C LYS A 196 7.43 -1.90 -22.02
N GLN A 197 6.72 -1.23 -21.11
CA GLN A 197 7.31 -0.29 -20.16
C GLN A 197 6.65 -0.44 -18.79
N TRP A 198 7.44 -0.86 -17.80
CA TRP A 198 7.01 -1.03 -16.42
C TRP A 198 7.18 0.26 -15.61
N THR A 199 6.12 0.71 -14.94
CA THR A 199 6.18 1.81 -13.97
C THR A 199 6.40 1.27 -12.54
N GLY A 200 6.76 2.15 -11.61
CA GLY A 200 6.89 1.77 -10.19
C GLY A 200 5.59 1.22 -9.60
N ASP A 201 4.44 1.74 -10.03
CA ASP A 201 3.13 1.28 -9.56
C ASP A 201 2.74 -0.07 -10.19
N ASP A 202 3.20 -0.37 -11.40
CA ASP A 202 3.04 -1.71 -12.00
C ASP A 202 3.81 -2.75 -11.19
N SER A 203 5.07 -2.46 -10.84
CA SER A 203 5.86 -3.36 -10.00
C SER A 203 5.23 -3.57 -8.62
N LYS A 204 4.73 -2.50 -7.98
CA LYS A 204 4.01 -2.62 -6.69
C LYS A 204 2.76 -3.48 -6.81
N ALA A 205 1.97 -3.32 -7.87
CA ALA A 205 0.76 -4.10 -8.04
C ALA A 205 1.06 -5.57 -8.34
N LEU A 206 2.10 -5.85 -9.14
CA LEU A 206 2.55 -7.21 -9.42
C LEU A 206 2.97 -7.93 -8.13
N MET A 207 3.73 -7.26 -7.24
CA MET A 207 4.13 -7.84 -5.94
C MET A 207 2.96 -8.41 -5.13
N LYS A 208 1.77 -7.81 -5.25
CA LYS A 208 0.59 -8.20 -4.46
C LYS A 208 -0.07 -9.48 -4.97
N VAL A 209 0.21 -9.91 -6.19
CA VAL A 209 -0.49 -11.03 -6.85
C VAL A 209 0.43 -12.11 -7.40
N TYR A 210 1.72 -11.79 -7.60
CA TYR A 210 2.68 -12.66 -8.27
C TYR A 210 2.94 -13.97 -7.52
N LEU A 211 3.02 -13.92 -6.18
CA LEU A 211 3.34 -15.09 -5.37
C LEU A 211 2.36 -16.25 -5.60
N ALA A 212 1.06 -15.96 -5.66
CA ALA A 212 0.04 -16.97 -5.93
C ALA A 212 0.12 -17.53 -7.36
N ALA A 213 0.51 -16.69 -8.33
CA ALA A 213 0.52 -17.07 -9.75
C ALA A 213 1.60 -18.11 -10.07
N ILE A 214 2.74 -18.08 -9.39
CA ILE A 214 3.88 -18.98 -9.66
C ILE A 214 3.80 -20.33 -8.95
N VAL A 215 2.86 -20.50 -8.00
CA VAL A 215 2.72 -21.75 -7.23
C VAL A 215 2.42 -22.92 -8.19
N GLY A 216 3.13 -24.04 -7.99
CA GLY A 216 3.01 -25.24 -8.83
C GLY A 216 3.87 -25.23 -10.10
N TYR A 217 4.44 -24.08 -10.50
CA TYR A 217 5.35 -23.98 -11.65
C TYR A 217 6.83 -23.87 -11.26
N VAL A 218 7.13 -23.51 -10.02
CA VAL A 218 8.49 -23.36 -9.51
C VAL A 218 8.70 -24.19 -8.24
N PRO A 219 9.95 -24.53 -7.87
CA PRO A 219 10.26 -25.18 -6.61
C PRO A 219 9.70 -24.44 -5.41
N ARG A 220 9.31 -25.18 -4.36
CA ARG A 220 8.70 -24.62 -3.14
C ARG A 220 9.62 -23.57 -2.50
N GLU A 221 10.92 -23.78 -2.55
CA GLU A 221 11.95 -22.88 -2.05
C GLU A 221 11.99 -21.53 -2.79
N MET A 222 11.68 -21.49 -4.09
CA MET A 222 11.55 -20.22 -4.84
C MET A 222 10.34 -19.42 -4.35
N VAL A 223 9.20 -20.10 -4.12
CA VAL A 223 8.00 -19.49 -3.55
C VAL A 223 8.31 -18.93 -2.16
N ARG A 224 8.97 -19.72 -1.30
CA ARG A 224 9.39 -19.30 0.05
C ARG A 224 10.38 -18.14 0.04
N ALA A 225 11.31 -18.11 -0.92
CA ALA A 225 12.24 -16.99 -1.08
C ALA A 225 11.47 -15.69 -1.41
N ILE A 226 10.57 -15.74 -2.39
CA ILE A 226 9.78 -14.56 -2.76
C ILE A 226 8.84 -14.15 -1.62
N ARG A 227 8.21 -15.10 -0.92
CA ARG A 227 7.41 -14.84 0.28
C ARG A 227 8.23 -14.08 1.33
N ALA A 228 9.39 -14.60 1.72
CA ALA A 228 10.24 -13.99 2.74
C ALA A 228 10.69 -12.58 2.33
N PHE A 229 11.01 -12.38 1.05
CA PHE A 229 11.32 -11.05 0.51
C PHE A 229 10.13 -10.08 0.54
N LEU A 230 8.92 -10.56 0.23
CA LEU A 230 7.69 -9.76 0.34
C LEU A 230 7.43 -9.39 1.80
N GLU A 231 7.54 -10.32 2.74
CA GLU A 231 7.40 -10.04 4.18
C GLU A 231 8.42 -8.98 4.63
N PHE A 232 9.69 -9.12 4.26
CA PHE A 232 10.72 -8.10 4.49
C PHE A 232 10.30 -6.73 3.94
N CYS A 233 9.85 -6.67 2.69
CA CYS A 233 9.39 -5.42 2.07
C CYS A 233 8.22 -4.76 2.79
N TYR A 234 7.30 -5.55 3.35
CA TYR A 234 6.16 -5.05 4.10
C TYR A 234 6.56 -4.60 5.51
N LEU A 235 7.47 -5.32 6.16
CA LEU A 235 7.98 -4.95 7.48
C LEU A 235 8.78 -3.64 7.44
N VAL A 236 9.73 -3.48 6.50
CA VAL A 236 10.53 -2.24 6.40
C VAL A 236 9.70 -1.00 6.04
N ARG A 237 8.51 -1.18 5.47
CA ARG A 237 7.54 -0.11 5.19
C ARG A 237 6.74 0.34 6.40
N ARG A 238 6.84 -0.33 7.54
CA ARG A 238 6.15 0.10 8.74
C ARG A 238 6.57 1.52 9.11
N ASN A 239 5.59 2.32 9.51
CA ASN A 239 5.83 3.69 9.96
C ASN A 239 6.48 3.73 11.34
N VAL A 240 6.42 2.63 12.09
CA VAL A 240 7.01 2.52 13.42
C VAL A 240 7.82 1.24 13.49
N HIS A 241 9.06 1.35 13.93
CA HIS A 241 9.93 0.21 14.22
C HIS A 241 10.25 0.16 15.72
N THR A 242 9.96 -0.97 16.34
CA THR A 242 10.34 -1.37 17.71
C THR A 242 11.38 -2.48 17.65
N LEU A 243 11.99 -2.85 18.77
CA LEU A 243 12.92 -4.00 18.81
C LEU A 243 12.29 -5.27 18.21
N SER A 244 11.04 -5.59 18.59
CA SER A 244 10.33 -6.75 18.05
C SER A 244 10.08 -6.69 16.53
N THR A 245 9.85 -5.51 15.96
CA THR A 245 9.72 -5.41 14.49
C THR A 245 11.07 -5.50 13.80
N MET A 246 12.16 -5.07 14.46
CA MET A 246 13.51 -5.24 13.92
C MET A 246 13.90 -6.72 13.89
N ASP A 247 13.59 -7.48 14.95
CA ASP A 247 13.78 -8.93 14.99
C ASP A 247 13.01 -9.63 13.85
N ALA A 248 11.77 -9.17 13.58
CA ALA A 248 10.97 -9.69 12.47
C ALA A 248 11.55 -9.32 11.08
N VAL A 249 12.14 -8.13 10.93
CA VAL A 249 12.83 -7.72 9.68
C VAL A 249 14.06 -8.59 9.46
N GLU A 250 14.84 -8.86 10.52
CA GLU A 250 16.01 -9.74 10.48
C GLU A 250 15.62 -11.17 10.09
N ASP A 251 14.64 -11.75 10.78
CA ASP A 251 14.14 -13.10 10.50
C ASP A 251 13.63 -13.24 9.04
N ALA A 252 12.88 -12.26 8.55
CA ALA A 252 12.41 -12.28 7.17
C ALA A 252 13.58 -12.23 6.17
N LEU A 253 14.64 -11.46 6.48
CA LEU A 253 15.82 -11.37 5.64
C LEU A 253 16.66 -12.65 5.67
N ASP A 254 16.82 -13.27 6.84
CA ASP A 254 17.51 -14.55 7.00
C ASP A 254 16.79 -15.68 6.27
N ARG A 255 15.47 -15.74 6.39
CA ARG A 255 14.65 -16.68 5.61
C ARG A 255 14.78 -16.42 4.11
N PHE A 256 14.86 -15.16 3.67
CA PHE A 256 15.10 -14.85 2.27
C PHE A 256 16.49 -15.34 1.82
N TYR A 257 17.55 -15.07 2.58
CA TYR A 257 18.92 -15.48 2.24
C TYR A 257 19.09 -17.00 2.23
N LYS A 258 18.44 -17.71 3.15
CA LYS A 258 18.41 -19.17 3.14
C LYS A 258 17.73 -19.71 1.90
N ASN A 259 16.50 -19.25 1.61
CA ASN A 259 15.71 -19.81 0.50
C ASN A 259 16.19 -19.35 -0.88
N ARG A 260 16.77 -18.15 -1.03
CA ARG A 260 17.26 -17.66 -2.34
C ARG A 260 18.35 -18.54 -2.94
N THR A 261 19.07 -19.32 -2.14
CA THR A 261 20.07 -20.29 -2.60
C THR A 261 19.54 -21.25 -3.66
N ILE A 262 18.22 -21.47 -3.72
CA ILE A 262 17.57 -22.25 -4.78
C ILE A 262 17.89 -21.72 -6.19
N PHE A 263 18.05 -20.40 -6.36
CA PHE A 263 18.41 -19.81 -7.65
C PHE A 263 19.85 -20.15 -8.05
N GLN A 264 20.73 -20.46 -7.08
CA GLN A 264 22.06 -21.00 -7.37
C GLN A 264 22.04 -22.49 -7.66
N THR A 265 21.35 -23.28 -6.82
CA THR A 265 21.32 -24.75 -7.00
C THR A 265 20.62 -25.17 -8.28
N THR A 266 19.69 -24.36 -8.79
CA THR A 266 19.03 -24.56 -10.09
C THR A 266 19.83 -24.02 -11.27
N GLY A 267 20.98 -23.36 -11.03
CA GLY A 267 21.84 -22.82 -12.09
C GLY A 267 21.36 -21.51 -12.71
N VAL A 268 20.32 -20.87 -12.16
CA VAL A 268 19.86 -19.54 -12.64
C VAL A 268 20.90 -18.46 -12.33
N ARG A 269 21.62 -18.61 -11.21
CA ARG A 269 22.60 -17.63 -10.71
C ARG A 269 23.87 -18.31 -10.24
N ASP A 270 25.02 -17.72 -10.54
CA ASP A 270 26.29 -18.15 -9.95
C ASP A 270 26.50 -17.55 -8.54
N GLY A 271 25.98 -16.34 -8.32
CA GLY A 271 26.19 -15.57 -7.10
C GLY A 271 25.17 -14.46 -6.88
N PHE A 272 25.16 -13.95 -5.65
CA PHE A 272 24.30 -12.86 -5.19
C PHE A 272 25.04 -11.54 -4.94
N SER A 273 26.27 -11.42 -5.42
CA SER A 273 27.12 -10.20 -5.42
C SER A 273 26.57 -9.11 -6.34
N LEU A 274 25.30 -8.75 -6.14
CA LEU A 274 24.57 -7.72 -6.88
C LEU A 274 24.27 -6.57 -5.91
N PRO A 275 24.58 -5.30 -6.28
CA PRO A 275 24.46 -4.18 -5.36
C PRO A 275 23.09 -4.06 -4.66
N ARG A 276 22.00 -4.36 -5.38
CA ARG A 276 20.63 -4.28 -4.81
C ARG A 276 20.31 -5.46 -3.88
N GLN A 277 20.84 -6.66 -4.15
CA GLN A 277 20.73 -7.81 -3.24
C GLN A 277 21.55 -7.59 -1.96
N HIS A 278 22.78 -7.09 -2.11
CA HIS A 278 23.64 -6.77 -0.98
C HIS A 278 23.07 -5.64 -0.11
N SER A 279 22.43 -4.64 -0.72
CA SER A 279 21.88 -3.49 0.01
C SER A 279 20.88 -3.87 1.11
N LEU A 280 20.22 -5.03 0.99
CA LEU A 280 19.19 -5.50 1.92
C LEU A 280 19.73 -5.68 3.34
N ARG A 281 20.96 -6.17 3.49
CA ARG A 281 21.57 -6.41 4.81
C ARG A 281 21.74 -5.13 5.63
N HIS A 282 21.87 -3.99 4.95
CA HIS A 282 22.07 -2.71 5.59
C HIS A 282 20.74 -2.03 5.98
N TYR A 283 19.58 -2.65 5.71
CA TYR A 283 18.29 -2.01 6.02
C TYR A 283 18.05 -1.84 7.51
N LEU A 284 18.42 -2.82 8.34
CA LEU A 284 18.24 -2.73 9.80
C LEU A 284 18.97 -1.50 10.35
N ASP A 285 20.20 -1.40 9.91
CA ASP A 285 21.14 -0.36 10.26
C ASP A 285 20.73 1.03 9.76
N MET A 286 20.26 1.09 8.52
CA MET A 286 19.70 2.29 7.92
C MET A 286 18.43 2.73 8.65
N ILE A 287 17.58 1.80 9.12
CA ILE A 287 16.41 2.13 9.95
C ILE A 287 16.86 2.78 11.26
N TRP A 288 17.93 2.29 11.89
CA TRP A 288 18.48 2.90 13.10
C TRP A 288 19.06 4.28 12.86
N SER A 289 19.72 4.48 11.72
CA SER A 289 20.43 5.72 11.37
C SER A 289 19.48 6.82 10.91
N PHE A 290 18.48 6.46 10.11
CA PHE A 290 17.64 7.41 9.40
C PHE A 290 16.16 7.37 9.80
N ALA A 291 15.78 6.47 10.71
CA ALA A 291 14.39 6.14 11.05
C ALA A 291 13.65 5.36 9.95
N ALA A 292 12.32 5.29 10.04
CA ALA A 292 11.51 4.40 9.22
C ALA A 292 11.64 4.73 7.70
N PRO A 293 12.03 3.78 6.84
CA PRO A 293 12.28 3.97 5.41
C PRO A 293 11.09 4.54 4.64
N ASN A 294 9.87 4.26 5.10
CA ASN A 294 8.66 4.80 4.48
C ASN A 294 8.67 6.34 4.45
N GLY A 295 9.33 7.01 5.40
CA GLY A 295 9.47 8.47 5.44
C GLY A 295 10.58 9.05 4.54
N LEU A 296 11.40 8.21 3.90
CA LEU A 296 12.60 8.62 3.15
C LEU A 296 12.61 8.12 1.71
N CYS A 297 11.74 7.16 1.39
CA CYS A 297 11.67 6.54 0.08
C CYS A 297 11.42 7.57 -1.03
N THR A 298 12.02 7.32 -2.20
CA THR A 298 11.86 8.16 -3.38
C THR A 298 10.41 8.33 -3.83
N SER A 299 9.49 7.42 -3.44
CA SER A 299 8.05 7.60 -3.67
C SER A 299 7.51 8.90 -3.07
N ILE A 300 8.00 9.33 -1.90
CA ILE A 300 7.61 10.62 -1.32
C ILE A 300 8.14 11.77 -2.17
N THR A 301 9.42 11.70 -2.57
CA THR A 301 10.01 12.74 -3.42
C THR A 301 9.34 12.82 -4.79
N GLU A 302 8.92 11.69 -5.36
CA GLU A 302 8.18 11.63 -6.63
C GLU A 302 6.78 12.22 -6.48
N SER A 303 6.07 11.91 -5.38
CA SER A 303 4.78 12.52 -5.06
C SER A 303 4.92 14.04 -4.90
N LYS A 304 5.91 14.52 -4.14
CA LYS A 304 6.19 15.97 -4.01
C LYS A 304 6.55 16.62 -5.34
N HIS A 305 7.26 15.91 -6.22
CA HIS A 305 7.57 16.40 -7.55
C HIS A 305 6.29 16.55 -8.42
N ILE A 306 5.24 15.75 -8.20
CA ILE A 306 3.94 15.99 -8.85
C ILE A 306 3.39 17.35 -8.41
N ASP A 307 3.30 17.56 -7.09
CA ASP A 307 2.66 18.75 -6.52
C ASP A 307 3.46 20.04 -6.76
N ALA A 308 4.79 19.96 -6.69
CA ALA A 308 5.68 21.12 -6.81
C ALA A 308 6.12 21.41 -8.24
N VAL A 309 6.02 20.44 -9.16
CA VAL A 309 6.54 20.58 -10.53
C VAL A 309 5.46 20.27 -11.56
N LYS A 310 4.95 19.03 -11.61
CA LYS A 310 4.06 18.61 -12.71
C LYS A 310 2.73 19.37 -12.71
N ASP A 311 2.12 19.58 -11.55
CA ASP A 311 0.84 20.28 -11.44
C ASP A 311 0.96 21.79 -11.66
N PRO A 312 1.94 22.51 -11.07
CA PRO A 312 2.22 23.90 -11.40
C PRO A 312 2.53 24.10 -12.89
N TRP A 313 3.30 23.19 -13.49
CA TRP A 313 3.58 23.22 -14.93
C TRP A 313 2.29 23.08 -15.76
N ARG A 314 1.42 22.12 -15.43
CA ARG A 314 0.11 21.95 -16.10
C ARG A 314 -0.81 23.16 -15.94
N ARG A 315 -0.69 23.92 -14.83
CA ARG A 315 -1.46 25.14 -14.57
C ARG A 315 -0.87 26.39 -15.22
N SER A 316 0.40 26.34 -15.62
CA SER A 316 1.09 27.41 -16.31
C SER A 316 0.61 27.51 -17.76
N ASN A 317 0.86 28.65 -18.39
CA ASN A 317 0.65 28.80 -19.83
C ASN A 317 1.78 28.19 -20.69
N GLN A 318 2.73 27.47 -20.07
CA GLN A 318 3.91 26.84 -20.71
C GLN A 318 4.89 27.81 -21.41
N PHE A 319 4.80 29.10 -21.12
CA PHE A 319 5.72 30.13 -21.61
C PHE A 319 6.49 30.74 -20.42
N GLU A 320 7.82 30.62 -20.40
CA GLU A 320 8.65 30.99 -19.23
C GLU A 320 8.12 30.37 -17.93
N GLU A 321 7.87 29.06 -18.00
CA GLU A 321 7.09 28.30 -17.04
C GLU A 321 7.68 28.29 -15.62
N VAL A 322 9.01 28.36 -15.49
CA VAL A 322 9.70 28.25 -14.20
C VAL A 322 9.27 29.36 -13.23
N GLY A 323 9.17 30.61 -13.71
CA GLY A 323 8.72 31.73 -12.88
C GLY A 323 7.28 31.56 -12.39
N GLN A 324 6.41 31.04 -13.25
CA GLN A 324 5.00 30.77 -12.92
C GLN A 324 4.86 29.61 -11.92
N MET A 325 5.66 28.55 -12.10
CA MET A 325 5.72 27.41 -11.18
C MET A 325 6.18 27.87 -9.79
N LEU A 326 7.24 28.68 -9.71
CA LEU A 326 7.74 29.25 -8.46
C LEU A 326 6.69 30.12 -7.75
N LEU A 327 6.01 31.01 -8.47
CA LEU A 327 4.94 31.83 -7.91
C LEU A 327 3.74 30.99 -7.42
N THR A 328 3.41 29.92 -8.14
CA THR A 328 2.33 29.01 -7.75
C THR A 328 2.69 28.29 -6.46
N ASN A 329 3.89 27.71 -6.37
CA ASN A 329 4.36 27.06 -5.14
C ASN A 329 4.40 28.04 -3.96
N GLN A 330 4.94 29.25 -4.16
CA GLN A 330 4.97 30.27 -3.11
C GLN A 330 3.57 30.65 -2.61
N ARG A 331 2.58 30.77 -3.51
CA ARG A 331 1.19 31.05 -3.14
C ARG A 331 0.58 29.90 -2.35
N LEU A 332 0.81 28.66 -2.76
CA LEU A 332 0.33 27.48 -2.06
C LEU A 332 0.94 27.36 -0.66
N ASP A 333 2.24 27.62 -0.51
CA ASP A 333 2.93 27.61 0.79
C ASP A 333 2.39 28.70 1.72
N LYS A 334 2.19 29.92 1.20
CA LYS A 334 1.58 31.02 1.96
C LYS A 334 0.17 30.69 2.40
N LEU A 335 -0.65 30.10 1.53
CA LEU A 335 -2.01 29.67 1.85
C LEU A 335 -2.02 28.57 2.92
N ALA A 336 -1.10 27.60 2.82
CA ALA A 336 -0.95 26.55 3.82
C ALA A 336 -0.56 27.13 5.19
N ALA A 337 0.42 28.03 5.23
CA ALA A 337 0.84 28.71 6.46
C ALA A 337 -0.29 29.55 7.07
N SER A 338 -0.98 30.35 6.26
CA SER A 338 -2.13 31.14 6.71
C SER A 338 -3.28 30.26 7.22
N ARG A 339 -3.50 29.09 6.60
CA ARG A 339 -4.51 28.14 7.07
C ARG A 339 -4.20 27.60 8.45
N THR A 340 -2.94 27.25 8.73
CA THR A 340 -2.51 26.82 10.06
C THR A 340 -2.71 27.95 11.08
N ASP A 341 -2.28 29.18 10.76
CA ASP A 341 -2.51 30.35 11.62
C ASP A 341 -4.01 30.57 11.93
N PHE A 342 -4.86 30.51 10.91
CA PHE A 342 -6.31 30.68 11.09
C PHE A 342 -6.95 29.55 11.88
N ALA A 343 -6.50 28.31 11.71
CA ALA A 343 -6.95 27.17 12.49
C ALA A 343 -6.56 27.31 13.97
N ASP A 344 -5.30 27.66 14.25
CA ASP A 344 -4.79 27.86 15.62
C ASP A 344 -5.52 28.99 16.35
N ARG A 345 -5.98 29.99 15.58
CA ARG A 345 -6.81 31.11 16.09
C ARG A 345 -8.30 30.78 16.17
N GLY A 346 -8.71 29.55 15.87
CA GLY A 346 -10.10 29.09 15.89
C GLY A 346 -11.00 29.71 14.80
N MET A 347 -10.42 30.37 13.79
CA MET A 347 -11.15 31.07 12.74
C MET A 347 -11.73 30.13 11.67
N LEU A 348 -11.37 28.85 11.70
CA LEU A 348 -11.83 27.82 10.75
C LEU A 348 -12.75 26.78 11.41
N ASN A 349 -13.36 27.11 12.55
CA ASN A 349 -14.28 26.22 13.26
C ASN A 349 -15.71 26.35 12.71
N GLY A 350 -16.23 25.25 12.16
CA GLY A 350 -17.58 25.18 11.60
C GLY A 350 -17.71 25.81 10.20
N THR A 351 -18.80 25.49 9.51
CA THR A 351 -19.09 26.07 8.19
C THR A 351 -20.00 27.30 8.33
N CYS A 352 -19.91 28.25 7.40
CA CYS A 352 -20.85 29.37 7.35
C CYS A 352 -22.31 28.88 7.23
N LEU A 353 -22.52 27.75 6.55
CA LEU A 353 -23.83 27.11 6.44
C LEU A 353 -24.35 26.67 7.81
N PHE A 354 -23.52 26.01 8.62
CA PHE A 354 -23.87 25.58 9.97
C PHE A 354 -24.14 26.78 10.89
N ALA A 355 -23.28 27.79 10.86
CA ALA A 355 -23.49 29.02 11.63
C ALA A 355 -24.80 29.74 11.25
N THR A 356 -25.13 29.76 9.96
CA THR A 356 -26.39 30.37 9.47
C THR A 356 -27.61 29.53 9.86
N TYR A 357 -27.51 28.21 9.79
CA TYR A 357 -28.57 27.29 10.21
C TYR A 357 -28.92 27.49 11.70
N LEU A 358 -27.91 27.53 12.58
CA LEU A 358 -28.11 27.77 14.02
C LEU A 358 -28.74 29.14 14.30
N ALA A 359 -28.35 30.17 13.54
CA ALA A 359 -28.93 31.50 13.69
C ALA A 359 -30.41 31.57 13.26
N LEU A 360 -30.84 30.71 12.34
CA LEU A 360 -32.22 30.65 11.86
C LEU A 360 -33.10 29.74 12.71
N HIS A 361 -32.54 28.75 13.42
CA HIS A 361 -33.27 27.75 14.22
C HIS A 361 -32.70 27.65 15.65
N PRO A 362 -32.90 28.69 16.50
CA PRO A 362 -32.30 28.76 17.83
C PRO A 362 -32.91 27.80 18.87
N ASP A 363 -34.12 27.28 18.62
CA ASP A 363 -34.90 26.46 19.57
C ASP A 363 -34.99 24.97 19.15
N GLU A 364 -34.29 24.54 18.09
CA GLU A 364 -34.22 23.14 17.69
C GLU A 364 -33.17 22.41 18.55
N ASP A 365 -33.60 21.42 19.35
CA ASP A 365 -32.69 20.48 20.00
C ASP A 365 -31.95 19.68 18.91
N LEU A 366 -30.68 20.04 18.68
CA LEU A 366 -29.84 19.39 17.69
C LEU A 366 -29.64 17.92 18.08
N ASP A 367 -29.92 17.03 17.13
CA ASP A 367 -29.58 15.61 17.22
C ASP A 367 -28.07 15.47 17.51
N PRO A 368 -27.65 14.72 18.55
CA PRO A 368 -26.22 14.50 18.88
C PRO A 368 -25.37 14.01 17.69
N GLU A 369 -25.97 13.38 16.68
CA GLU A 369 -25.27 12.95 15.47
C GLU A 369 -24.85 14.12 14.55
N LEU A 370 -25.55 15.27 14.58
CA LEU A 370 -25.18 16.48 13.83
C LEU A 370 -23.96 17.19 14.41
N ASP A 371 -23.60 16.92 15.66
CA ASP A 371 -22.40 17.46 16.30
C ASP A 371 -21.11 16.90 15.67
N HIS A 372 -21.19 15.76 14.96
CA HIS A 372 -20.08 15.23 14.14
C HIS A 372 -19.77 16.07 12.89
N ILE A 373 -20.68 16.96 12.45
CA ILE A 373 -20.42 17.91 11.36
C ILE A 373 -19.51 19.06 11.83
N ARG A 374 -19.29 19.24 13.14
CA ARG A 374 -18.33 20.22 13.69
C ARG A 374 -16.88 19.95 13.29
N VAL A 375 -16.53 18.73 12.85
CA VAL A 375 -15.12 18.30 12.69
C VAL A 375 -14.76 17.88 11.25
N LEU A 376 -15.72 17.69 10.35
CA LEU A 376 -15.46 16.98 9.09
C LEU A 376 -15.05 17.82 7.87
N ASP A 377 -14.97 19.15 7.93
CA ASP A 377 -14.60 19.95 6.74
C ASP A 377 -13.49 21.00 6.94
N SER A 378 -12.79 20.98 8.08
CA SER A 378 -11.55 21.72 8.24
C SER A 378 -10.38 20.94 7.62
N GLY A 379 -10.27 20.85 6.28
CA GLY A 379 -9.03 20.29 5.73
C GLY A 379 -8.75 20.29 4.23
N ALA A 380 -9.67 19.85 3.37
CA ALA A 380 -9.28 19.57 1.99
C ALA A 380 -9.82 20.62 1.03
N VAL A 381 -8.95 21.51 0.52
CA VAL A 381 -9.18 22.01 -0.83
C VAL A 381 -8.94 20.81 -1.74
N VAL A 382 -9.99 20.00 -1.92
CA VAL A 382 -10.10 19.16 -3.10
C VAL A 382 -10.15 20.16 -4.24
N THR A 383 -9.01 20.48 -4.83
CA THR A 383 -9.00 20.87 -6.23
C THR A 383 -9.78 19.76 -6.90
N LYS A 384 -11.03 20.05 -7.31
CA LYS A 384 -11.84 19.18 -8.15
C LYS A 384 -11.01 18.91 -9.40
N ARG A 385 -10.14 17.91 -9.33
CA ARG A 385 -9.60 17.24 -10.50
C ARG A 385 -10.85 16.71 -11.18
N LYS A 386 -11.12 17.19 -12.39
CA LYS A 386 -11.90 16.44 -13.36
C LYS A 386 -11.10 15.17 -13.72
N SER A 387 -10.93 14.27 -12.76
CA SER A 387 -10.67 12.86 -12.99
C SER A 387 -11.79 12.13 -12.26
N ARG A 388 -12.77 11.64 -13.02
CA ARG A 388 -13.69 10.62 -12.52
C ARG A 388 -12.83 9.52 -11.87
N ARG A 389 -13.05 9.23 -10.58
CA ARG A 389 -12.44 8.18 -9.71
C ARG A 389 -11.36 8.69 -8.73
N HIS A 390 -11.77 9.02 -7.50
CA HIS A 390 -11.38 8.31 -6.27
C HIS A 390 -12.02 9.03 -5.08
N ASP A 391 -12.97 8.36 -4.44
CA ASP A 391 -13.59 8.74 -3.17
C ASP A 391 -13.01 7.86 -2.02
N ASP A 392 -11.91 7.16 -2.33
CA ASP A 392 -11.13 6.29 -1.43
C ASP A 392 -9.86 7.04 -0.98
N GLY A 393 -9.44 6.89 0.27
CA GLY A 393 -8.21 7.48 0.80
C GLY A 393 -8.30 8.07 2.21
N ALA A 394 -7.40 9.00 2.53
CA ALA A 394 -7.35 9.71 3.82
C ALA A 394 -8.66 10.39 4.17
N VAL A 395 -9.15 10.15 5.39
CA VAL A 395 -10.28 10.89 5.97
C VAL A 395 -9.82 11.67 7.20
N PRO A 396 -10.09 12.99 7.31
CA PRO A 396 -9.94 13.74 8.55
C PRO A 396 -11.04 13.31 9.55
N GLY A 397 -10.69 13.01 10.80
CA GLY A 397 -11.68 12.67 11.82
C GLY A 397 -11.08 12.10 13.12
N PRO A 398 -11.88 11.95 14.19
CA PRO A 398 -11.46 11.30 15.42
C PRO A 398 -11.09 9.83 15.16
N THR A 399 -10.10 9.31 15.90
CA THR A 399 -9.61 7.94 15.74
C THR A 399 -10.62 6.94 16.29
N VAL A 400 -11.19 6.09 15.42
CA VAL A 400 -12.07 4.97 15.76
C VAL A 400 -11.50 3.70 15.10
N LEU A 401 -11.67 2.52 15.69
CA LEU A 401 -11.10 1.26 15.16
C LEU A 401 -11.55 0.99 13.72
N SER A 402 -12.87 0.95 13.49
CA SER A 402 -13.47 0.86 12.16
C SER A 402 -14.97 1.15 12.23
N TYR A 403 -15.56 1.62 11.14
CA TYR A 403 -17.01 1.68 10.93
C TYR A 403 -17.33 1.64 9.43
N VAL A 404 -18.55 1.22 9.08
CA VAL A 404 -18.98 1.14 7.67
C VAL A 404 -20.26 1.94 7.46
N VAL A 405 -20.24 2.82 6.46
CA VAL A 405 -21.40 3.66 6.11
C VAL A 405 -21.93 3.27 4.75
N MET A 406 -23.23 3.04 4.69
CA MET A 406 -23.96 2.77 3.45
C MET A 406 -23.92 3.96 2.49
N ALA A 407 -23.97 3.71 1.17
CA ALA A 407 -24.06 4.80 0.20
C ALA A 407 -25.28 5.70 0.47
N ALA A 408 -25.13 7.01 0.23
CA ALA A 408 -26.18 7.99 0.52
C ALA A 408 -27.47 7.77 -0.29
N THR A 409 -27.36 7.27 -1.53
CA THR A 409 -28.50 7.11 -2.44
C THR A 409 -28.92 5.66 -2.55
N ALA A 410 -30.15 5.37 -2.10
CA ALA A 410 -30.80 4.09 -2.33
C ALA A 410 -31.15 3.89 -3.81
N GLN A 411 -31.09 2.65 -4.26
CA GLN A 411 -31.50 2.23 -5.59
C GLN A 411 -33.02 2.08 -5.63
N THR A 412 -33.68 2.82 -6.54
CA THR A 412 -35.14 2.88 -6.61
C THR A 412 -35.76 1.83 -7.52
N GLN A 413 -34.96 1.16 -8.35
CA GLN A 413 -35.43 0.17 -9.32
C GLN A 413 -35.70 -1.23 -8.75
N HIS A 414 -35.37 -1.48 -7.47
CA HIS A 414 -35.53 -2.79 -6.85
C HIS A 414 -36.87 -2.94 -6.13
N CYS A 415 -37.31 -4.19 -6.04
CA CYS A 415 -38.40 -4.59 -5.15
C CYS A 415 -38.14 -4.16 -3.70
N ARG A 416 -39.20 -3.74 -3.00
CA ARG A 416 -39.10 -3.20 -1.63
C ARG A 416 -39.54 -4.16 -0.53
N THR A 417 -40.02 -5.36 -0.87
CA THR A 417 -40.38 -6.39 0.12
C THR A 417 -39.37 -7.54 0.05
N ALA A 418 -39.12 -8.21 1.18
CA ALA A 418 -38.05 -9.21 1.27
C ALA A 418 -38.26 -10.45 0.38
N ASP A 419 -39.51 -10.85 0.19
CA ASP A 419 -39.92 -11.96 -0.67
C ASP A 419 -39.65 -11.63 -2.15
N THR A 420 -40.22 -10.54 -2.65
CA THR A 420 -40.07 -10.15 -4.06
C THR A 420 -38.64 -9.75 -4.41
N LEU A 421 -37.94 -9.09 -3.48
CA LEU A 421 -36.52 -8.79 -3.64
C LEU A 421 -35.68 -10.06 -3.63
N GLY A 422 -36.02 -11.02 -2.76
CA GLY A 422 -35.36 -12.32 -2.70
C GLY A 422 -35.45 -13.05 -4.04
N ASP A 423 -36.63 -13.09 -4.65
CA ASP A 423 -36.82 -13.68 -5.99
C ASP A 423 -36.04 -12.92 -7.08
N GLU A 424 -36.05 -11.57 -7.04
CA GLU A 424 -35.34 -10.70 -7.99
C GLU A 424 -33.83 -10.99 -8.03
N ILE A 425 -33.20 -11.21 -6.87
CA ILE A 425 -31.75 -11.45 -6.75
C ILE A 425 -31.38 -12.94 -6.72
N HIS A 426 -32.34 -13.83 -6.98
CA HIS A 426 -32.16 -15.29 -6.90
C HIS A 426 -31.73 -15.79 -5.51
N GLN A 427 -32.26 -15.16 -4.45
CA GLN A 427 -32.10 -15.53 -3.04
C GLN A 427 -33.46 -15.62 -2.33
N PRO A 428 -34.28 -16.65 -2.60
CA PRO A 428 -35.65 -16.76 -2.06
C PRO A 428 -35.68 -16.88 -0.51
N ARG A 429 -34.54 -17.23 0.11
CA ARG A 429 -34.38 -17.30 1.57
C ARG A 429 -34.14 -15.94 2.22
N LEU A 430 -34.11 -14.83 1.48
CA LEU A 430 -33.81 -13.50 2.03
C LEU A 430 -34.71 -13.13 3.21
N LEU A 431 -36.03 -13.35 3.08
CA LEU A 431 -36.98 -13.12 4.18
C LEU A 431 -36.66 -13.97 5.42
N GLU A 432 -36.33 -15.25 5.24
CA GLU A 432 -35.93 -16.13 6.33
C GLU A 432 -34.68 -15.59 7.04
N LEU A 433 -33.66 -15.19 6.27
CA LEU A 433 -32.39 -14.69 6.81
C LEU A 433 -32.56 -13.36 7.56
N ILE A 434 -33.42 -12.44 7.08
CA ILE A 434 -33.73 -11.19 7.80
C ILE A 434 -34.39 -11.49 9.14
N ARG A 435 -35.33 -12.45 9.19
CA ARG A 435 -36.04 -12.80 10.43
C ARG A 435 -35.10 -13.44 11.45
N ARG A 436 -34.17 -14.29 11.02
CA ARG A 436 -33.12 -14.88 11.87
C ARG A 436 -32.16 -13.81 12.40
N PHE A 437 -31.70 -12.90 11.53
CA PHE A 437 -30.90 -11.75 11.94
C PHE A 437 -31.63 -10.89 12.99
N LEU A 438 -32.92 -10.59 12.79
CA LEU A 438 -33.70 -9.84 13.77
C LEU A 438 -33.86 -10.56 15.10
N TYR A 439 -33.93 -11.90 15.10
CA TYR A 439 -33.92 -12.66 16.34
C TYR A 439 -32.61 -12.42 17.11
N ASP A 440 -31.46 -12.49 16.43
CA ASP A 440 -30.14 -12.25 17.05
C ASP A 440 -30.03 -10.82 17.61
N GLN A 441 -30.53 -9.83 16.87
CA GLN A 441 -30.51 -8.43 17.31
C GLN A 441 -31.42 -8.15 18.52
N LEU A 442 -32.55 -8.85 18.63
CA LEU A 442 -33.51 -8.66 19.73
C LEU A 442 -33.19 -9.50 20.96
N ASN A 443 -32.38 -10.54 20.82
CA ASN A 443 -32.02 -11.47 21.89
C ASN A 443 -30.49 -11.69 21.96
N PRO A 444 -29.70 -10.64 22.24
CA PRO A 444 -28.23 -10.74 22.25
C PRO A 444 -27.68 -11.71 23.30
N ASP A 445 -28.42 -11.94 24.40
CA ASP A 445 -28.03 -12.87 25.48
C ASP A 445 -28.58 -14.29 25.28
N SER A 446 -29.20 -14.59 24.14
CA SER A 446 -29.73 -15.92 23.84
C SER A 446 -28.59 -16.94 23.74
N ALA A 447 -28.76 -18.09 24.41
CA ALA A 447 -27.80 -19.20 24.33
C ALA A 447 -27.80 -19.89 22.95
N LEU A 448 -28.85 -19.70 22.14
CA LEU A 448 -28.96 -20.23 20.79
C LEU A 448 -28.94 -19.10 19.75
N PRO A 449 -28.14 -19.21 18.68
CA PRO A 449 -28.17 -18.26 17.59
C PRO A 449 -29.46 -18.43 16.77
N GLY A 450 -29.92 -17.35 16.15
CA GLY A 450 -31.13 -17.29 15.33
C GLY A 450 -31.11 -18.24 14.13
N LEU A 451 -29.93 -18.73 13.73
CA LEU A 451 -29.79 -19.79 12.72
C LEU A 451 -30.31 -21.15 13.19
N ASP A 452 -30.27 -21.43 14.50
CA ASP A 452 -30.70 -22.71 15.08
C ASP A 452 -32.11 -22.64 15.67
N VAL A 453 -32.69 -21.43 15.75
CA VAL A 453 -34.04 -21.21 16.23
C VAL A 453 -35.07 -21.54 15.13
N PRO A 454 -36.18 -22.23 15.46
CA PRO A 454 -37.26 -22.46 14.51
C PRO A 454 -37.81 -21.15 13.94
N ILE A 455 -38.04 -21.11 12.62
CA ILE A 455 -38.42 -19.86 11.93
C ILE A 455 -39.74 -19.25 12.42
N HIS A 456 -40.63 -20.03 13.04
CA HIS A 456 -41.89 -19.53 13.60
C HIS A 456 -41.70 -18.76 14.92
N GLU A 457 -40.58 -18.98 15.62
CA GLU A 457 -40.19 -18.22 16.82
C GLU A 457 -39.44 -16.92 16.46
N CYS A 458 -38.91 -16.84 15.23
CA CYS A 458 -38.29 -15.61 14.73
C CYS A 458 -39.33 -14.50 14.48
N PRO A 459 -38.98 -13.22 14.72
CA PRO A 459 -39.89 -12.08 14.49
C PRO A 459 -40.50 -12.08 13.09
N LEU A 460 -41.77 -11.70 12.97
CA LEU A 460 -42.39 -11.45 11.67
C LEU A 460 -41.79 -10.19 11.05
N PHE A 461 -41.56 -10.23 9.73
CA PHE A 461 -40.98 -9.11 8.99
C PHE A 461 -41.87 -8.77 7.78
N GLN A 462 -42.37 -7.54 7.75
CA GLN A 462 -43.22 -7.00 6.67
C GLN A 462 -42.79 -5.58 6.26
N GLU A 463 -41.58 -5.18 6.67
CA GLU A 463 -41.08 -3.82 6.49
C GLU A 463 -40.56 -3.58 5.07
N GLN A 464 -40.47 -2.30 4.70
CA GLN A 464 -39.90 -1.89 3.42
C GLN A 464 -38.37 -1.91 3.46
N ILE A 465 -37.77 -2.43 2.39
CA ILE A 465 -36.33 -2.54 2.18
C ILE A 465 -35.88 -1.47 1.17
N SER A 466 -34.76 -0.83 1.47
CA SER A 466 -33.99 0.01 0.55
C SER A 466 -32.70 -0.68 0.16
N VAL A 467 -32.38 -0.75 -1.14
CA VAL A 467 -31.20 -1.45 -1.68
C VAL A 467 -30.09 -0.45 -2.02
N PHE A 468 -28.83 -0.87 -1.84
CA PHE A 468 -27.64 -0.08 -2.10
C PHE A 468 -26.58 -0.93 -2.82
N TYR A 469 -25.78 -0.32 -3.69
CA TYR A 469 -24.74 -1.02 -4.46
C TYR A 469 -23.35 -0.93 -3.86
N SER A 470 -23.17 -0.12 -2.81
CA SER A 470 -21.89 0.04 -2.15
C SER A 470 -22.04 0.53 -0.71
N ALA A 471 -21.00 0.27 0.08
CA ALA A 471 -20.77 0.86 1.38
C ALA A 471 -19.30 1.32 1.46
N ALA A 472 -19.00 2.25 2.36
CA ALA A 472 -17.66 2.77 2.59
C ALA A 472 -17.18 2.32 3.97
N ALA A 473 -16.16 1.47 4.01
CA ALA A 473 -15.49 1.07 5.24
C ALA A 473 -14.41 2.10 5.57
N THR A 474 -14.45 2.65 6.78
CA THR A 474 -13.47 3.62 7.28
C THR A 474 -12.80 3.02 8.52
N TYR A 475 -11.48 2.85 8.49
CA TYR A 475 -10.71 2.16 9.53
C TYR A 475 -9.43 2.88 9.87
N TYR A 476 -8.89 2.59 11.06
CA TYR A 476 -7.62 3.15 11.49
C TYR A 476 -6.45 2.50 10.74
N ALA A 477 -5.60 3.36 10.16
CA ALA A 477 -4.59 3.01 9.18
C ALA A 477 -3.36 3.93 9.36
N PRO A 478 -2.51 3.69 10.37
CA PRO A 478 -1.42 4.59 10.73
C PRO A 478 -0.25 4.63 9.72
N SER A 479 -0.23 3.73 8.74
CA SER A 479 0.91 3.42 7.85
C SER A 479 0.99 4.17 6.48
N ASP A 480 -0.07 4.76 5.93
CA ASP A 480 -0.14 5.32 4.54
C ASP A 480 -0.54 6.82 4.57
N PRO A 481 -0.80 7.59 3.47
CA PRO A 481 -1.22 8.99 3.56
C PRO A 481 -2.66 9.03 4.06
N SER A 482 -2.85 8.69 5.32
CA SER A 482 -4.07 8.79 6.10
C SER A 482 -4.11 10.20 6.68
N GLY A 483 -5.32 10.73 6.88
CA GLY A 483 -5.53 12.12 7.33
C GLY A 483 -4.88 12.40 8.68
N ILE A 484 -5.08 13.62 9.21
CA ILE A 484 -4.49 14.09 10.48
C ILE A 484 -4.77 13.11 11.65
N GLY A 485 -5.87 12.34 11.60
CA GLY A 485 -6.22 11.30 12.58
C GLY A 485 -5.85 9.84 12.22
N GLY A 486 -5.21 9.59 11.07
CA GLY A 486 -4.79 8.24 10.67
C GLY A 486 -5.89 7.34 10.11
N MET A 487 -7.06 7.86 9.73
CA MET A 487 -8.16 7.08 9.15
C MET A 487 -8.02 6.91 7.63
N HIS A 488 -8.38 5.73 7.13
CA HIS A 488 -8.44 5.39 5.71
C HIS A 488 -9.84 4.90 5.35
N ARG A 489 -10.34 5.28 4.17
CA ARG A 489 -11.63 4.84 3.63
C ARG A 489 -11.46 4.05 2.35
N GLU A 490 -12.16 2.93 2.26
CA GLU A 490 -12.28 2.13 1.04
C GLU A 490 -13.73 1.74 0.76
N HIS A 491 -14.09 1.67 -0.52
CA HIS A 491 -15.42 1.25 -0.95
C HIS A 491 -15.54 -0.27 -1.13
N LEU A 492 -16.55 -0.83 -0.47
CA LEU A 492 -17.08 -2.18 -0.67
C LEU A 492 -18.23 -2.13 -1.67
N ARG A 493 -18.27 -3.06 -2.63
CA ARG A 493 -19.28 -3.09 -3.69
C ARG A 493 -20.05 -4.39 -3.73
N ALA A 494 -21.36 -4.26 -3.91
CA ALA A 494 -22.29 -5.32 -4.26
C ALA A 494 -23.14 -4.82 -5.43
N THR A 495 -22.50 -4.70 -6.60
CA THR A 495 -23.11 -4.12 -7.80
C THR A 495 -23.39 -5.22 -8.83
N PRO A 496 -24.66 -5.55 -9.11
CA PRO A 496 -25.02 -6.57 -10.10
C PRO A 496 -24.51 -6.26 -11.52
N TRP A 497 -24.26 -4.98 -11.80
CA TRP A 497 -23.87 -4.53 -13.12
C TRP A 497 -22.83 -3.40 -13.07
N TRP A 498 -21.54 -3.76 -12.98
CA TRP A 498 -20.44 -2.83 -12.83
C TRP A 498 -19.89 -2.37 -14.20
N TRP A 499 -19.76 -1.06 -14.37
CA TRP A 499 -19.21 -0.35 -15.54
C TRP A 499 -19.80 -0.56 -16.91
N ARG A 500 -20.75 -1.45 -17.17
CA ARG A 500 -20.85 -1.89 -18.57
C ARG A 500 -20.83 -3.39 -18.82
N THR A 501 -20.35 -4.14 -17.83
CA THR A 501 -19.52 -5.30 -18.14
C THR A 501 -19.97 -6.55 -17.40
N ALA A 502 -19.91 -6.55 -16.08
CA ALA A 502 -20.13 -7.75 -15.28
C ALA A 502 -20.48 -7.40 -13.82
N PRO A 503 -21.08 -8.33 -13.05
CA PRO A 503 -21.29 -8.15 -11.63
C PRO A 503 -19.98 -7.96 -10.87
N ARG A 504 -20.05 -7.22 -9.75
CA ARG A 504 -18.95 -7.05 -8.80
C ARG A 504 -19.47 -7.17 -7.37
N PHE A 505 -19.04 -8.24 -6.72
CA PHE A 505 -19.37 -8.58 -5.33
C PHE A 505 -18.06 -8.75 -4.57
N ASP A 506 -17.68 -7.70 -3.82
CA ASP A 506 -16.42 -7.64 -3.09
C ASP A 506 -16.47 -8.56 -1.85
N CYS A 507 -15.30 -9.03 -1.42
CA CYS A 507 -15.14 -9.77 -0.18
C CYS A 507 -14.76 -8.83 0.97
N ALA A 508 -15.08 -9.22 2.21
CA ALA A 508 -14.83 -8.45 3.41
C ALA A 508 -14.48 -9.33 4.61
N PHE A 509 -13.79 -8.73 5.57
CA PHE A 509 -13.59 -9.29 6.90
C PHE A 509 -14.73 -8.88 7.83
N ILE A 510 -15.30 -9.84 8.53
CA ILE A 510 -16.30 -9.64 9.59
C ILE A 510 -15.66 -9.92 10.94
N ASN A 511 -15.91 -9.05 11.92
CA ASN A 511 -15.55 -9.30 13.31
C ASN A 511 -16.51 -10.33 13.91
N HIS A 512 -15.97 -11.51 14.22
CA HIS A 512 -16.70 -12.60 14.86
C HIS A 512 -16.37 -12.69 16.36
N ASP A 513 -15.09 -12.53 16.72
CA ASP A 513 -14.65 -12.63 18.11
C ASP A 513 -13.60 -11.55 18.43
N SER A 514 -14.08 -10.48 19.07
CA SER A 514 -13.24 -9.36 19.50
C SER A 514 -12.20 -9.71 20.58
N SER A 515 -12.30 -10.89 21.20
CA SER A 515 -11.30 -11.35 22.19
C SER A 515 -10.05 -11.95 21.54
N ARG A 516 -10.15 -12.36 20.27
CA ARG A 516 -9.04 -12.97 19.52
C ARG A 516 -8.36 -11.93 18.62
N ALA A 517 -7.04 -11.96 18.59
CA ALA A 517 -6.25 -11.03 17.80
C ALA A 517 -6.12 -11.46 16.32
N GLY A 518 -6.00 -10.47 15.44
CA GLY A 518 -5.74 -10.66 14.02
C GLY A 518 -6.83 -11.47 13.30
N ILE A 519 -6.42 -12.27 12.31
CA ILE A 519 -7.33 -13.07 11.49
C ILE A 519 -8.12 -14.11 12.30
N PHE A 520 -7.70 -14.45 13.51
CA PHE A 520 -8.42 -15.43 14.32
C PHE A 520 -9.72 -14.89 14.92
N GLY A 521 -9.84 -13.56 15.07
CA GLY A 521 -11.09 -12.89 15.45
C GLY A 521 -11.95 -12.49 14.25
N LEU A 522 -11.48 -12.78 13.02
CA LEU A 522 -12.12 -12.36 11.78
C LEU A 522 -12.54 -13.55 10.93
N ASP A 523 -13.71 -13.41 10.33
CA ASP A 523 -14.19 -14.32 9.28
C ASP A 523 -14.21 -13.62 7.93
N VAL A 524 -14.17 -14.41 6.86
CA VAL A 524 -14.16 -13.91 5.49
C VAL A 524 -15.51 -14.16 4.86
N VAL A 525 -16.06 -13.12 4.21
CA VAL A 525 -17.32 -13.22 3.49
C VAL A 525 -17.24 -12.59 2.10
N ARG A 526 -18.16 -12.98 1.22
CA ARG A 526 -18.48 -12.24 -0.01
C ARG A 526 -19.83 -11.55 0.13
N ILE A 527 -19.88 -10.27 -0.22
CA ILE A 527 -21.07 -9.44 -0.06
C ILE A 527 -21.92 -9.51 -1.32
N HIS A 528 -23.17 -9.98 -1.19
CA HIS A 528 -24.11 -10.11 -2.29
C HIS A 528 -25.11 -8.95 -2.41
N LEU A 529 -25.44 -8.30 -1.29
CA LEU A 529 -26.39 -7.18 -1.27
C LEU A 529 -26.09 -6.25 -0.10
N PHE A 530 -26.16 -4.93 -0.31
CA PHE A 530 -26.33 -3.98 0.78
C PHE A 530 -27.79 -3.52 0.80
N PHE A 531 -28.39 -3.52 1.98
CA PHE A 531 -29.77 -3.08 2.14
C PHE A 531 -30.03 -2.51 3.53
N SER A 532 -31.07 -1.70 3.69
CA SER A 532 -31.51 -1.24 4.99
C SER A 532 -33.01 -1.28 5.12
N PHE A 533 -33.50 -1.48 6.33
CA PHE A 533 -34.92 -1.39 6.67
C PHE A 533 -35.10 -0.73 8.04
N LYS A 534 -36.33 -0.36 8.37
CA LYS A 534 -36.68 0.08 9.73
C LYS A 534 -37.53 -0.99 10.39
N PHE A 535 -37.21 -1.37 11.63
CA PHE A 535 -38.00 -2.30 12.41
C PHE A 535 -38.16 -1.73 13.83
N ARG A 536 -39.40 -1.60 14.30
CA ARG A 536 -39.73 -0.96 15.61
C ARG A 536 -39.08 0.42 15.81
N GLY A 537 -39.01 1.22 14.73
CA GLY A 537 -38.43 2.57 14.75
C GLY A 537 -36.90 2.62 14.61
N ILE A 538 -36.19 1.50 14.74
CA ILE A 538 -34.73 1.41 14.59
C ILE A 538 -34.38 1.13 13.13
N LYS A 539 -33.41 1.86 12.58
CA LYS A 539 -32.88 1.61 11.23
C LYS A 539 -31.75 0.58 11.30
N TYR A 540 -31.88 -0.49 10.54
CA TYR A 540 -30.87 -1.55 10.43
C TYR A 540 -30.17 -1.48 9.08
N PRO A 541 -28.94 -0.94 9.01
CA PRO A 541 -28.06 -1.09 7.86
C PRO A 541 -27.46 -2.50 7.82
N CYS A 542 -27.73 -3.25 6.75
CA CYS A 542 -27.41 -4.66 6.64
C CYS A 542 -26.67 -5.01 5.34
N ALA A 543 -26.01 -6.16 5.37
CA ALA A 543 -25.48 -6.83 4.19
C ALA A 543 -25.94 -8.30 4.13
N LEU A 544 -26.32 -8.77 2.95
CA LEU A 544 -26.46 -10.20 2.67
C LEU A 544 -25.08 -10.74 2.28
N VAL A 545 -24.60 -11.74 3.00
CA VAL A 545 -23.25 -12.25 2.83
C VAL A 545 -23.23 -13.77 2.66
N ARG A 546 -22.25 -14.26 1.90
CA ARG A 546 -21.87 -15.66 1.80
C ARG A 546 -20.60 -15.90 2.57
N TRP A 547 -20.60 -16.90 3.45
CA TRP A 547 -19.47 -17.23 4.29
C TRP A 547 -18.40 -18.03 3.57
N TYR A 548 -17.16 -17.82 3.99
CA TYR A 548 -16.03 -18.67 3.69
C TYR A 548 -15.52 -19.27 4.99
N GLU A 549 -15.18 -20.55 4.95
CA GLU A 549 -14.55 -21.25 6.07
C GLU A 549 -13.04 -21.35 5.82
N ARG A 550 -12.26 -21.22 6.91
CA ARG A 550 -10.81 -21.45 6.87
C ARG A 550 -10.54 -22.96 6.82
N MET A 551 -9.66 -23.37 5.92
CA MET A 551 -9.28 -24.78 5.74
C MET A 551 -8.34 -25.30 6.83
N SER A 552 -7.63 -24.39 7.50
CA SER A 552 -6.66 -24.67 8.54
C SER A 552 -6.52 -23.46 9.46
N ASP A 553 -6.12 -23.70 10.72
CA ASP A 553 -5.71 -22.66 11.66
C ASP A 553 -4.29 -22.14 11.38
N GLU A 554 -3.53 -22.85 10.55
CA GLU A 554 -2.19 -22.44 10.09
C GLU A 554 -2.24 -21.92 8.64
N PRO A 555 -1.44 -20.89 8.31
CA PRO A 555 -1.29 -20.44 6.94
C PRO A 555 -0.57 -21.49 6.09
N ASP A 556 -0.75 -21.41 4.77
CA ASP A 556 -0.02 -22.26 3.83
C ASP A 556 1.50 -22.12 4.01
N GLU A 557 2.19 -23.26 4.04
CA GLU A 557 3.61 -23.35 4.41
C GLU A 557 4.50 -22.56 3.43
N ASP A 558 4.15 -22.55 2.15
CA ASP A 558 4.98 -21.98 1.09
C ASP A 558 4.67 -20.50 0.86
N THR A 559 3.39 -20.14 0.81
CA THR A 559 2.93 -18.78 0.49
C THR A 559 2.71 -17.89 1.71
N GLY A 560 2.46 -18.48 2.88
CA GLY A 560 2.14 -17.75 4.12
C GLY A 560 0.76 -17.12 4.15
N MET A 561 -0.09 -17.49 3.21
CA MET A 561 -1.48 -17.02 3.13
C MET A 561 -2.41 -18.07 3.71
N TYR A 562 -3.44 -17.62 4.44
CA TYR A 562 -4.52 -18.51 4.86
C TYR A 562 -5.33 -18.94 3.65
N ILE A 563 -5.80 -20.19 3.64
CA ILE A 563 -6.65 -20.73 2.59
C ILE A 563 -8.08 -20.81 3.13
N VAL A 564 -9.01 -20.27 2.36
CA VAL A 564 -10.44 -20.31 2.64
C VAL A 564 -11.21 -20.96 1.49
N GLN A 565 -12.35 -21.58 1.78
CA GLN A 565 -13.27 -22.07 0.76
C GLN A 565 -14.70 -21.59 1.05
N PRO A 566 -15.57 -21.45 0.04
CA PRO A 566 -16.96 -21.07 0.29
C PRO A 566 -17.64 -22.11 1.18
N GLU A 567 -18.21 -21.67 2.31
CA GLU A 567 -18.87 -22.57 3.25
C GLU A 567 -20.16 -23.14 2.62
N SER A 568 -20.38 -24.44 2.83
CA SER A 568 -21.55 -25.16 2.31
C SER A 568 -22.10 -26.14 3.33
N LYS A 569 -23.41 -26.09 3.56
CA LYS A 569 -24.14 -27.06 4.39
C LYS A 569 -25.13 -27.81 3.50
N HIS A 570 -25.01 -29.15 3.48
CA HIS A 570 -25.82 -30.03 2.62
C HIS A 570 -25.80 -29.66 1.11
N GLY A 571 -24.68 -29.13 0.62
CA GLY A 571 -24.52 -28.72 -0.78
C GLY A 571 -25.09 -27.34 -1.11
N ALA A 572 -25.68 -26.62 -0.14
CA ALA A 572 -26.16 -25.26 -0.31
C ALA A 572 -25.19 -24.24 0.33
N PRO A 573 -24.99 -23.06 -0.30
CA PRO A 573 -24.13 -22.02 0.25
C PRO A 573 -24.67 -21.52 1.59
N VAL A 574 -23.78 -21.30 2.56
CA VAL A 574 -24.15 -20.68 3.84
C VAL A 574 -24.25 -19.17 3.65
N LEU A 575 -25.47 -18.65 3.82
CA LEU A 575 -25.80 -17.24 3.68
C LEU A 575 -26.32 -16.70 5.01
N SER A 576 -26.03 -15.43 5.29
CA SER A 576 -26.60 -14.74 6.45
C SER A 576 -26.80 -13.25 6.15
N VAL A 577 -27.64 -12.61 6.97
CA VAL A 577 -27.74 -11.15 7.03
C VAL A 577 -26.91 -10.68 8.21
N VAL A 578 -26.00 -9.76 7.98
CA VAL A 578 -25.14 -9.17 9.01
C VAL A 578 -25.37 -7.67 9.10
N HIS A 579 -25.19 -7.11 10.30
CA HIS A 579 -25.18 -5.67 10.48
C HIS A 579 -23.92 -5.06 9.86
N LEU A 580 -24.01 -3.86 9.30
CA LEU A 580 -22.85 -3.20 8.68
C LEU A 580 -21.70 -2.93 9.66
N ASP A 581 -22.01 -2.77 10.96
CA ASP A 581 -20.99 -2.56 12.00
C ASP A 581 -20.12 -3.78 12.28
N SER A 582 -20.53 -4.99 11.89
CA SER A 582 -19.67 -6.17 12.03
C SER A 582 -18.62 -6.25 10.93
N ILE A 583 -18.81 -5.54 9.82
CA ILE A 583 -17.84 -5.50 8.72
C ILE A 583 -16.69 -4.59 9.13
N VAL A 584 -15.47 -5.12 9.11
CA VAL A 584 -14.27 -4.36 9.47
C VAL A 584 -13.75 -3.60 8.25
N ARG A 585 -13.48 -4.34 7.16
CA ARG A 585 -12.86 -3.83 5.93
C ARG A 585 -12.91 -4.87 4.80
N ALA A 586 -12.48 -4.49 3.59
CA ALA A 586 -12.39 -5.36 2.43
C ALA A 586 -11.34 -6.47 2.60
N ALA A 587 -11.65 -7.65 2.07
CA ALA A 587 -10.74 -8.79 1.98
C ALA A 587 -10.45 -9.08 0.50
N HIS A 588 -9.19 -9.37 0.18
CA HIS A 588 -8.81 -9.77 -1.19
C HIS A 588 -8.57 -11.27 -1.24
N LEU A 589 -9.26 -11.94 -2.14
CA LEU A 589 -9.13 -13.38 -2.37
C LEU A 589 -8.51 -13.65 -3.73
N ILE A 590 -7.54 -14.57 -3.79
CA ILE A 590 -6.94 -15.05 -5.03
C ILE A 590 -7.21 -16.55 -5.14
N GLY A 591 -7.63 -17.05 -6.29
CA GLY A 591 -7.89 -18.48 -6.48
C GLY A 591 -6.64 -19.33 -6.19
N VAL A 592 -6.82 -20.46 -5.52
CA VAL A 592 -5.76 -21.48 -5.41
C VAL A 592 -5.77 -22.27 -6.73
N TYR A 593 -4.76 -22.05 -7.55
CA TYR A 593 -4.65 -22.71 -8.85
C TYR A 593 -4.21 -24.17 -8.70
N GLY A 594 -4.76 -25.04 -9.54
CA GLY A 594 -4.32 -26.43 -9.65
C GLY A 594 -3.10 -26.59 -10.55
N ASN A 595 -2.86 -27.84 -10.96
CA ASN A 595 -1.80 -28.19 -11.91
C ASN A 595 -2.20 -27.95 -13.38
N GLU A 596 -3.48 -27.69 -13.63
CA GLU A 596 -4.00 -27.42 -14.97
C GLU A 596 -3.98 -25.91 -15.26
N PRO A 597 -3.77 -25.52 -16.53
CA PRO A 597 -3.88 -24.12 -16.95
C PRO A 597 -5.27 -23.54 -16.65
N VAL A 598 -5.32 -22.24 -16.36
CA VAL A 598 -6.56 -21.52 -16.11
C VAL A 598 -7.39 -21.45 -17.39
N PRO A 599 -8.63 -21.98 -17.40
CA PRO A 599 -9.49 -21.92 -18.58
C PRO A 599 -9.79 -20.49 -19.07
N ASP A 600 -9.90 -20.32 -20.39
CA ASP A 600 -10.10 -19.02 -21.03
C ASP A 600 -11.42 -18.33 -20.65
N ASN A 601 -12.43 -19.08 -20.24
CA ASN A 601 -13.73 -18.56 -19.82
C ASN A 601 -13.74 -17.97 -18.39
N ILE A 602 -12.68 -18.19 -17.60
CA ILE A 602 -12.55 -17.59 -16.27
C ILE A 602 -12.02 -16.17 -16.42
N THR A 603 -12.73 -15.19 -15.89
CA THR A 603 -12.34 -13.77 -15.90
C THR A 603 -12.20 -13.30 -14.46
N GLU A 604 -11.66 -12.09 -14.26
CA GLU A 604 -11.61 -11.46 -12.94
C GLU A 604 -13.00 -11.32 -12.28
N HIS A 605 -14.05 -11.31 -13.10
CA HIS A 605 -15.43 -11.11 -12.63
C HIS A 605 -16.10 -12.37 -12.12
N ASN A 606 -15.72 -13.55 -12.62
CA ASN A 606 -16.30 -14.84 -12.22
C ASN A 606 -15.30 -15.73 -11.46
N ALA A 607 -14.05 -15.30 -11.27
CA ALA A 607 -13.03 -16.07 -10.56
C ALA A 607 -13.47 -16.52 -9.16
N LEU A 608 -14.17 -15.66 -8.41
CA LEU A 608 -14.72 -15.98 -7.08
C LEU A 608 -15.80 -17.09 -7.10
N ASP A 609 -16.36 -17.38 -8.27
CA ASP A 609 -17.35 -18.45 -8.49
C ASP A 609 -16.72 -19.69 -9.15
N ALA A 610 -15.55 -19.55 -9.76
CA ALA A 610 -14.90 -20.61 -10.53
C ALA A 610 -13.95 -21.50 -9.70
N PHE A 611 -13.25 -20.92 -8.73
CA PHE A 611 -12.30 -21.67 -7.89
C PHE A 611 -12.96 -22.26 -6.64
N ARG A 612 -12.44 -23.41 -6.18
CA ARG A 612 -12.94 -24.09 -4.98
C ARG A 612 -12.40 -23.49 -3.69
N SER A 613 -11.14 -23.06 -3.71
CA SER A 613 -10.43 -22.48 -2.57
C SER A 613 -9.66 -21.24 -2.99
N PHE A 614 -9.39 -20.39 -2.02
CA PHE A 614 -8.82 -19.07 -2.24
C PHE A 614 -7.77 -18.75 -1.17
N TYR A 615 -6.65 -18.17 -1.57
CA TYR A 615 -5.73 -17.51 -0.67
C TYR A 615 -6.33 -16.19 -0.18
N VAL A 616 -6.34 -15.98 1.13
CA VAL A 616 -6.58 -14.66 1.74
C VAL A 616 -5.31 -13.84 1.58
N ASN A 617 -5.34 -12.88 0.66
CA ASN A 617 -4.15 -12.16 0.25
C ASN A 617 -3.73 -11.11 1.28
N ARG A 618 -2.81 -11.50 2.17
CA ARG A 618 -2.19 -10.60 3.16
C ARG A 618 -1.33 -9.48 2.55
N PHE A 619 -0.93 -9.61 1.29
CA PHE A 619 -0.14 -8.61 0.55
C PHE A 619 -1.02 -7.68 -0.30
N ALA A 620 -2.34 -7.74 -0.20
CA ALA A 620 -3.21 -6.83 -0.95
C ALA A 620 -3.11 -5.38 -0.45
N ASP A 621 -2.89 -5.22 0.85
CA ASP A 621 -2.85 -3.93 1.53
C ASP A 621 -1.82 -3.92 2.67
N HIS A 622 -1.09 -2.81 2.83
CA HIS A 622 -0.04 -2.69 3.84
C HIS A 622 -0.58 -2.67 5.26
N HIS A 623 -1.75 -2.06 5.49
CA HIS A 623 -2.37 -2.04 6.81
C HIS A 623 -2.94 -3.40 7.18
N ALA A 624 -3.57 -4.10 6.23
CA ALA A 624 -4.07 -5.44 6.47
C ALA A 624 -2.92 -6.37 6.91
N PHE A 625 -1.76 -6.29 6.23
CA PHE A 625 -0.56 -7.03 6.63
C PHE A 625 -0.07 -6.75 8.05
N GLU A 626 -0.29 -5.55 8.58
CA GLU A 626 0.16 -5.13 9.92
C GLU A 626 -0.87 -5.42 11.02
N THR A 627 -2.17 -5.32 10.68
CA THR A 627 -3.27 -5.33 11.67
C THR A 627 -4.06 -6.62 11.71
N ILE A 628 -4.09 -7.39 10.61
CA ILE A 628 -4.85 -8.63 10.49
C ILE A 628 -3.93 -9.86 10.59
N PHE A 629 -2.72 -9.80 10.04
CA PHE A 629 -1.79 -10.93 9.93
C PHE A 629 -0.45 -10.63 10.61
#